data_AF-A0A6M1SKY9-F1
#
_entry.id   AF-A0A6M1SKY9-F1
#
_cell.length_a   1.000
_cell.length_b   1.000
_cell.length_c   1.000
_cell.angle_alpha   90.00
_cell.angle_beta   90.00
_cell.angle_gamma   90.00
#
_symmetry.space_group_name_H-M   'P 1'
#
loop_
_entity.id
_entity.type
_entity.pdbx_description
1 polymer ?
#
loop_
_entity_poly.entity_id
_entity_poly.type
_entity_poly.pdbx_seq_one_letter_code
_entity_poly.pdbx_strand_id
1 'polypeptide(L)' 'MSILVLADLHDGQLASATAHVVAAAQAIGGDIDVLVAGEGVQAAAEAAATLDGVSKVRV' A
#
# COMPACT_ATOMS: atom_id res chain seq x y z
N MET A 1 -7.86 2.77 15.20
CA MET A 1 -7.94 1.36 14.73
C MET A 1 -7.18 1.33 13.42
N SER A 2 -6.27 0.37 13.22
CA SER A 2 -5.39 0.35 12.05
C SER A 2 -5.82 -0.71 11.05
N ILE A 3 -5.68 -0.40 9.77
CA ILE A 3 -5.94 -1.27 8.62
C ILE A 3 -4.58 -1.59 7.99
N LEU A 4 -4.30 -2.87 7.80
CA LEU A 4 -3.13 -3.32 7.06
C LEU A 4 -3.55 -3.72 5.64
N VAL A 5 -3.03 -3.02 4.65
CA VAL A 5 -3.19 -3.34 3.24
C VAL A 5 -1.93 -4.06 2.76
N LEU A 6 -2.08 -5.27 2.23
CA LEU A 6 -0.98 -5.91 1.53
C LEU A 6 -0.94 -5.35 0.11
N ALA A 7 0.23 -4.83 -0.27
CA ALA A 7 0.46 -4.33 -1.62
C ALA A 7 0.55 -5.51 -2.59
N ASP A 8 -0.24 -5.42 -3.65
CA ASP A 8 -0.11 -6.30 -4.80
C ASP A 8 1.00 -5.76 -5.73
N LEU A 9 1.84 -6.67 -6.22
CA LEU A 9 3.00 -6.37 -7.05
C LEU A 9 2.86 -7.08 -8.39
N HIS A 10 3.08 -6.33 -9.46
CA HIS A 10 3.15 -6.85 -10.82
C HIS A 10 4.49 -6.48 -11.43
N ASP A 11 5.30 -7.47 -11.80
CA ASP A 11 6.66 -7.30 -12.33
C ASP A 11 7.56 -6.39 -11.45
N GLY A 12 7.43 -6.52 -10.13
CA GLY A 12 8.22 -5.73 -9.16
C GLY A 12 7.76 -4.27 -9.02
N GLN A 13 6.63 -3.89 -9.63
CA GLN A 13 6.01 -2.58 -9.50
C GLN A 13 4.69 -2.68 -8.74
N LEU A 14 4.26 -1.57 -8.13
CA LEU A 14 2.99 -1.52 -7.43
C LEU A 14 1.82 -1.67 -8.40
N ALA A 15 0.98 -2.69 -8.21
CA ALA A 15 -0.21 -2.86 -9.02
C ALA A 15 -1.27 -1.80 -8.67
N SER A 16 -2.02 -1.34 -9.67
CA SER A 16 -3.10 -0.35 -9.50
C SER A 16 -4.22 -0.85 -8.57
N ALA A 17 -4.37 -2.17 -8.44
CA ALA A 17 -5.29 -2.80 -7.50
C ALA A 17 -5.04 -2.33 -6.05
N THR A 18 -3.78 -2.10 -5.66
CA THR A 18 -3.43 -1.62 -4.32
C THR A 18 -4.06 -0.25 -4.03
N ALA A 19 -4.10 0.65 -5.01
CA ALA A 19 -4.72 1.97 -4.83
C ALA A 19 -6.24 1.87 -4.58
N HIS A 20 -6.93 0.94 -5.27
CA HIS A 20 -8.36 0.69 -5.03
C HIS A 20 -8.61 0.16 -3.62
N VAL A 21 -7.74 -0.71 -3.12
CA VAL A 21 -7.84 -1.26 -1.77
C VAL A 21 -7.58 -0.16 -0.72
N VAL A 22 -6.60 0.72 -0.95
CA VAL A 22 -6.35 1.88 -0.08
C VAL A 22 -7.57 2.81 -0.05
N ALA A 23 -8.19 3.11 -1.19
CA ALA A 23 -9.42 3.91 -1.24
C ALA A 23 -10.58 3.26 -0.46
N ALA A 24 -10.73 1.94 -0.54
CA ALA A 24 -11.70 1.22 0.27
C ALA A 24 -11.36 1.29 1.78
N ALA A 25 -10.08 1.15 2.14
CA ALA A 25 -9.61 1.28 3.53
C ALA A 25 -9.86 2.70 4.09
N GLN A 26 -9.69 3.74 3.28
CA GLN A 26 -10.04 5.11 3.66
C GLN A 26 -11.53 5.25 4.00
N ALA A 27 -12.41 4.62 3.21
CA ALA A 27 -13.85 4.67 3.44
C ALA A 27 -14.28 3.92 4.71
N ILE A 28 -13.53 2.87 5.11
CA ILE A 28 -13.73 2.19 6.40
C ILE A 28 -13.34 3.12 7.57
N GLY A 29 -12.30 3.93 7.37
CA GLY A 29 -11.76 4.84 8.37
C GLY A 29 -10.78 4.16 9.33
N GLY A 30 -9.74 4.90 9.72
CA GLY A 30 -8.62 4.41 10.53
C GLY A 30 -7.28 4.72 9.89
N ASP A 31 -6.20 4.29 10.55
CA ASP A 31 -4.83 4.45 10.02
C ASP A 31 -4.53 3.35 9.00
N ILE A 32 -3.98 3.71 7.84
CA ILE A 32 -3.70 2.75 6.77
C ILE A 32 -2.20 2.48 6.72
N ASP A 33 -1.82 1.26 7.07
CA ASP A 33 -0.47 0.74 6.88
C ASP A 33 -0.44 -0.11 5.60
N VAL A 34 0.54 0.11 4.73
CA VAL A 34 0.76 -0.70 3.53
C VAL A 34 2.01 -1.57 3.74
N LEU A 35 1.88 -2.89 3.56
CA LEU A 35 3.00 -3.82 3.54
C LEU A 35 3.35 -4.21 2.11
N VAL A 36 4.59 -3.94 1.71
CA VAL A 36 5.15 -4.36 0.43
C VAL A 36 6.17 -5.46 0.70
N ALA A 37 5.79 -6.71 0.46
CA ALA A 37 6.65 -7.86 0.72
C ALA A 37 7.31 -8.36 -0.57
N GLY A 38 8.62 -8.56 -0.53
CA GLY A 38 9.38 -9.15 -1.64
C GLY A 38 10.83 -8.66 -1.69
N GLU A 39 11.59 -9.18 -2.66
CA GLU A 39 12.95 -8.73 -2.92
C GLU A 39 12.94 -7.57 -3.93
N GLY A 40 13.77 -6.54 -3.69
CA GLY A 40 13.89 -5.40 -4.60
C GLY A 40 12.65 -4.50 -4.67
N VAL A 41 11.79 -4.52 -3.65
CA VAL A 41 10.47 -3.84 -3.67
C VAL A 41 10.51 -2.35 -3.34
N GLN A 42 11.69 -1.75 -3.22
CA GLN A 42 11.87 -0.35 -2.85
C GLN A 42 11.03 0.61 -3.73
N ALA A 43 11.07 0.42 -5.05
CA ALA A 43 10.32 1.26 -5.98
C ALA A 43 8.80 1.15 -5.78
N ALA A 44 8.29 -0.05 -5.50
CA ALA A 44 6.88 -0.26 -5.21
C ALA A 44 6.46 0.33 -3.85
N ALA A 45 7.35 0.29 -2.87
CA ALA A 45 7.14 0.91 -1.56
C ALA A 45 7.12 2.44 -1.63
N GLU A 46 8.01 3.03 -2.42
CA GLU A 46 7.99 4.47 -2.72
C GLU A 46 6.68 4.85 -3.41
N ALA A 47 6.24 4.08 -4.41
CA ALA A 47 4.96 4.30 -5.06
C ALA A 47 3.78 4.20 -4.06
N ALA A 48 3.79 3.20 -3.17
CA ALA A 48 2.74 3.03 -2.17
C ALA A 48 2.70 4.19 -1.16
N ALA A 49 3.84 4.79 -0.84
CA ALA A 49 3.92 5.94 0.07
C ALA A 49 3.31 7.21 -0.52
N THR A 50 3.16 7.28 -1.85
CA THR A 50 2.48 8.40 -2.53
C THR A 50 0.97 8.27 -2.58
N LEU A 51 0.40 7.13 -2.17
CA LEU A 51 -1.04 6.93 -2.16
C LEU A 51 -1.68 7.74 -1.04
N ASP A 52 -2.72 8.49 -1.38
CA ASP A 52 -3.47 9.28 -0.41
C ASP A 52 -4.00 8.39 0.72
N GLY A 53 -3.96 8.89 1.95
CA GLY A 53 -4.44 8.20 3.15
C GLY A 53 -3.54 7.09 3.68
N VAL A 54 -2.42 6.77 3.02
CA VAL A 54 -1.41 5.87 3.59
C VAL A 54 -0.70 6.57 4.75
N SER A 55 -0.80 6.00 5.94
CA SER A 55 -0.13 6.47 7.16
C SER A 55 1.30 5.94 7.25
N LYS A 56 1.54 4.70 6.79
CA LYS A 56 2.86 4.06 6.87
C LYS A 56 3.07 3.04 5.77
N VAL A 57 4.28 2.96 5.24
CA VAL A 57 4.71 1.87 4.37
C VAL A 57 5.75 1.01 5.08
N ARG A 58 5.61 -0.30 4.97
CA ARG A 58 6.51 -1.32 5.52
C ARG A 58 7.04 -2.16 4.36
N VAL A 59 8.35 -2.42 4.37
CA VAL A 59 9.07 -3.28 3.41
C VAL A 59 9.68 -4.47 4.12
#